data_AF-A0A7W0VCD8-F1
#
_entry.id   AF-A0A7W0VCD8-F1
#
_cell.length_a   1.000
_cell.length_b   1.000
_cell.length_c   1.000
_cell.angle_alpha   90.00
_cell.angle_beta   90.00
_cell.angle_gamma   90.00
#
_symmetry.space_group_name_H-M   'P 1'
#
loop_
_entity.id
_entity.type
_entity.pdbx_description
1 polymer ?
#
loop_
_entity_poly.entity_id
_entity_poly.type
_entity_poly.pdbx_seq_one_letter_code
_entity_poly.pdbx_strand_id
1 'polypeptide(L)'
;MPKVSLRSLLARLTAIALSTTAVGTATADDSTVELTADVAIDPDVIDPSDAAAALGRGLALAVARMRPIEATHLVTTWAMSEDPMRRLAVAHSLEWQFKLIGDGVVIDHLAQDPDPLVRIEIARAAWVRRGVADVYGALARLIEDPDPDVRAVALRAG
;
A
#
# COMPACT_ATOMS: atom_id res chain seq x y z
N MET A 1 4.64 -4.13 23.00
CA MET A 1 5.04 -3.32 21.82
C MET A 1 4.00 -2.22 21.67
N PRO A 2 4.40 -0.96 21.40
CA PRO A 2 3.45 0.10 21.10
C PRO A 2 2.58 -0.31 19.90
N LYS A 3 1.34 0.17 19.86
CA LYS A 3 0.41 -0.02 18.73
C LYS A 3 -0.18 1.33 18.33
N VAL A 4 -0.41 1.52 17.03
CA VAL A 4 -1.17 2.69 16.54
C VAL A 4 -2.56 2.22 16.14
N SER A 5 -3.59 2.92 16.62
CA SER A 5 -4.98 2.65 16.23
C SER A 5 -5.20 2.93 14.74
N LEU A 6 -5.91 2.02 14.06
CA LEU A 6 -6.34 2.21 12.67
C LEU A 6 -7.06 3.55 12.45
N ARG A 7 -7.92 3.97 13.40
CA ARG A 7 -8.65 5.25 13.31
C ARG A 7 -7.71 6.45 13.28
N SER A 8 -6.64 6.41 14.09
CA SER A 8 -5.62 7.46 14.11
C SER A 8 -4.89 7.55 12.76
N LEU A 9 -4.50 6.40 12.19
CA LEU A 9 -3.85 6.35 10.89
C LEU A 9 -4.76 6.86 9.77
N LEU A 10 -6.02 6.42 9.72
CA LEU A 10 -6.99 6.89 8.73
C LEU A 10 -7.24 8.40 8.85
N ALA A 11 -7.36 8.93 10.06
CA ALA A 11 -7.52 10.36 10.28
C ALA A 11 -6.32 11.16 9.74
N ARG A 12 -5.10 10.64 9.93
CA ARG A 12 -3.86 11.27 9.43
C ARG A 12 -3.76 11.23 7.91
N LEU A 13 -4.03 10.08 7.29
CA LEU A 13 -4.04 9.95 5.84
C LEU A 13 -5.09 10.88 5.21
N THR A 14 -6.25 11.00 5.86
CA THR A 14 -7.30 11.96 5.47
C THR A 14 -6.82 13.40 5.61
N ALA A 15 -6.16 13.74 6.72
CA ALA A 15 -5.59 15.07 6.92
C ALA A 15 -4.56 15.42 5.83
N ILE A 16 -3.69 14.49 5.44
CA ILE A 16 -2.74 14.67 4.33
C ILE A 16 -3.49 14.89 3.01
N ALA A 17 -4.48 14.05 2.72
CA ALA A 17 -5.26 14.16 1.49
C ALA A 17 -6.01 15.52 1.39
N LEU A 18 -6.45 16.07 2.53
CA LEU A 18 -7.20 17.33 2.60
C LEU A 18 -6.33 18.59 2.70
N SER A 19 -5.06 18.50 3.14
CA SER A 19 -4.19 19.67 3.42
C SER A 19 -3.71 20.46 2.19
N THR A 20 -4.35 20.29 1.04
CA THR A 20 -3.90 20.83 -0.25
C THR A 20 -4.25 22.29 -0.52
N THR A 21 -4.67 23.07 0.48
CA THR A 21 -5.06 24.48 0.29
C THR A 21 -4.16 25.52 0.97
N ALA A 22 -3.15 25.12 1.74
CA ALA A 22 -2.26 26.09 2.40
C ALA A 22 -0.89 26.12 1.72
N VAL A 23 -0.69 27.09 0.82
CA VAL A 23 0.64 27.52 0.38
C VAL A 23 1.29 28.28 1.55
N GLY A 24 1.61 27.53 2.60
CA GLY A 24 2.46 27.97 3.70
C GLY A 24 3.57 26.94 3.81
N THR A 25 4.79 27.41 4.05
CA THR A 25 5.92 26.56 4.46
C THR A 25 5.59 25.93 5.81
N ALA A 26 4.70 24.93 5.80
CA ALA A 26 4.48 24.06 6.93
C ALA A 26 5.75 23.24 7.07
N THR A 27 6.36 23.35 8.25
CA THR A 27 7.44 22.48 8.69
C THR A 27 6.98 21.03 8.51
N ALA A 28 7.48 20.40 7.45
CA ALA A 28 7.32 18.98 7.21
C ALA A 28 8.15 18.26 8.28
N ASP A 29 7.59 17.95 9.45
CA ASP A 29 8.45 17.30 10.45
C ASP A 29 7.81 16.44 11.55
N ASP A 30 6.48 16.25 11.59
CA ASP A 30 5.90 15.39 12.65
C ASP A 30 4.89 14.36 12.14
N SER A 31 3.99 14.74 11.23
CA SER A 31 2.97 13.82 10.71
C SER A 31 3.55 12.66 9.88
N THR A 32 4.63 12.90 9.13
CA THR A 32 5.27 11.89 8.28
C THR A 32 6.09 10.88 9.09
N VAL A 33 6.77 11.34 10.15
CA VAL A 33 7.62 10.52 11.02
C VAL A 33 6.79 9.43 11.70
N GLU A 34 5.59 9.78 12.17
CA GLU A 34 4.71 8.81 12.82
C GLU A 34 4.07 7.81 11.85
N LEU A 35 3.81 8.20 10.60
CA LEU A 35 3.35 7.27 9.56
C LEU A 35 4.43 6.25 9.18
N THR A 36 5.70 6.63 9.27
CA THR A 36 6.84 5.74 8.97
C THR A 36 7.31 4.94 10.17
N ALA A 37 6.86 5.26 11.39
CA ALA A 37 7.26 4.56 12.59
C ALA A 37 6.87 3.09 12.49
N ASP A 38 7.79 2.15 12.74
CA ASP A 38 7.53 0.70 12.62
C ASP A 38 6.78 0.19 13.86
N VAL A 39 5.49 0.52 13.90
CA VAL A 39 4.59 0.24 15.01
C VAL A 39 3.40 -0.53 14.46
N ALA A 40 3.10 -1.67 15.09
CA ALA A 40 2.00 -2.53 14.69
C ALA A 40 0.66 -1.79 14.70
N ILE A 41 -0.16 -2.01 13.69
CA ILE A 41 -1.49 -1.44 13.56
C ILE A 41 -2.48 -2.27 14.38
N ASP A 42 -3.28 -1.60 15.20
CA ASP A 42 -4.42 -2.24 15.87
C ASP A 42 -5.68 -2.08 15.00
N PRO A 43 -6.21 -3.18 14.42
CA PRO A 43 -7.44 -3.14 13.61
C PRO A 43 -8.72 -2.97 14.45
N ASP A 44 -8.60 -2.92 15.79
CA ASP A 44 -9.72 -2.89 16.74
C ASP A 44 -10.63 -4.13 16.61
N VAL A 45 -11.86 -3.95 16.11
CA VAL A 45 -12.91 -4.99 15.96
C VAL A 45 -13.22 -5.27 14.48
N ILE A 46 -12.49 -4.62 13.57
CA ILE A 46 -12.74 -4.72 12.13
C ILE A 46 -12.00 -5.95 11.58
N ASP A 47 -12.62 -6.63 10.61
CA ASP A 47 -11.96 -7.72 9.89
C ASP A 47 -10.63 -7.22 9.28
N PRO A 48 -9.52 -7.97 9.39
CA PRO A 48 -8.23 -7.52 8.87
C PRO A 48 -8.23 -7.14 7.38
N SER A 49 -9.02 -7.82 6.55
CA SER A 49 -9.14 -7.50 5.13
C SER A 49 -9.87 -6.17 4.92
N ASP A 50 -10.98 -5.95 5.63
CA ASP A 50 -11.72 -4.68 5.58
C ASP A 50 -10.88 -3.50 6.10
N ALA A 51 -10.12 -3.74 7.18
CA ALA A 51 -9.19 -2.77 7.76
C ALA A 51 -8.09 -2.39 6.75
N ALA A 52 -7.46 -3.38 6.12
CA ALA A 52 -6.43 -3.16 5.11
C ALA A 52 -6.98 -2.46 3.87
N ALA A 53 -8.18 -2.82 3.40
CA ALA A 53 -8.82 -2.16 2.27
C ALA A 53 -9.15 -0.69 2.58
N ALA A 54 -9.67 -0.40 3.78
CA ALA A 54 -9.90 0.97 4.22
C ALA A 54 -8.60 1.78 4.29
N LEU A 55 -7.54 1.17 4.85
CA LEU A 55 -6.24 1.78 4.96
C LEU A 55 -5.59 2.02 3.60
N GLY A 56 -5.68 1.06 2.68
CA GLY A 56 -5.15 1.15 1.32
C GLY A 56 -5.82 2.25 0.50
N ARG A 57 -7.14 2.43 0.64
CA ARG A 57 -7.85 3.58 0.05
C ARG A 57 -7.38 4.91 0.62
N GLY A 58 -7.26 5.01 1.94
CA GLY A 58 -6.73 6.21 2.61
C GLY A 58 -5.30 6.52 2.15
N LEU A 59 -4.47 5.50 2.02
CA LEU A 59 -3.10 5.61 1.55
C LEU A 59 -3.06 6.09 0.11
N ALA A 60 -3.82 5.48 -0.80
CA ALA A 60 -3.92 5.90 -2.20
C ALA A 60 -4.29 7.38 -2.35
N LEU A 61 -5.28 7.85 -1.58
CA LEU A 61 -5.70 9.26 -1.59
C LEU A 61 -4.62 10.19 -1.06
N ALA A 62 -3.91 9.80 0.01
CA ALA A 62 -2.82 10.57 0.57
C ALA A 62 -1.64 10.67 -0.41
N VAL A 63 -1.14 9.53 -0.91
CA VAL A 63 0.04 9.49 -1.81
C VAL A 63 -0.22 10.19 -3.14
N ALA A 64 -1.47 10.19 -3.64
CA ALA A 64 -1.85 10.95 -4.82
C ALA A 64 -1.69 12.48 -4.66
N ARG A 65 -1.60 12.97 -3.41
CA ARG A 65 -1.41 14.39 -3.08
C ARG A 65 -0.01 14.74 -2.60
N MET A 66 0.84 13.74 -2.37
CA MET A 66 2.21 13.94 -1.90
C MET A 66 3.16 14.25 -3.06
N ARG A 67 4.34 14.79 -2.75
CA ARG A 67 5.41 14.89 -3.76
C ARG A 67 5.85 13.47 -4.13
N PRO A 68 6.19 13.19 -5.41
CA PRO A 68 6.50 11.82 -5.85
C PRO A 68 7.56 11.10 -5.01
N ILE A 69 8.60 11.81 -4.57
CA ILE A 69 9.66 11.23 -3.73
C ILE A 69 9.15 10.83 -2.33
N GLU A 70 8.26 11.61 -1.73
CA GLU A 70 7.69 11.35 -0.40
C GLU A 70 6.68 10.20 -0.47
N ALA A 71 5.85 10.18 -1.52
CA ALA A 71 4.96 9.06 -1.81
C ALA A 71 5.75 7.75 -1.95
N THR A 72 6.85 7.79 -2.72
CA THR A 72 7.73 6.64 -2.91
C THR A 72 8.37 6.20 -1.60
N HIS A 73 8.86 7.14 -0.80
CA HIS A 73 9.42 6.83 0.52
C HIS A 73 8.38 6.13 1.41
N LEU A 74 7.19 6.71 1.58
CA LEU A 74 6.14 6.15 2.43
C LEU A 74 5.70 4.75 1.97
N VAL A 75 5.43 4.58 0.68
CA VAL A 75 4.98 3.30 0.11
C VAL A 75 6.06 2.22 0.29
N THR A 76 7.33 2.54 0.01
CA THR A 76 8.43 1.57 0.17
C THR A 76 8.65 1.24 1.65
N THR A 77 8.58 2.22 2.55
CA THR A 77 8.66 1.96 4.01
C THR A 77 7.56 1.00 4.46
N TRP A 78 6.32 1.19 3.99
CA TRP A 78 5.20 0.33 4.36
C TRP A 78 5.30 -1.06 3.72
N ALA A 79 5.76 -1.15 2.47
CA ALA A 79 5.97 -2.41 1.78
C ALA A 79 7.03 -3.30 2.45
N MET A 80 8.04 -2.68 3.10
CA MET A 80 9.11 -3.40 3.81
C MET A 80 8.83 -3.61 5.31
N SER A 81 7.71 -3.11 5.85
CA SER A 81 7.41 -3.26 7.28
C SER A 81 7.14 -4.71 7.64
N GLU A 82 7.48 -5.12 8.87
CA GLU A 82 7.15 -6.45 9.38
C GLU A 82 5.63 -6.64 9.60
N ASP A 83 4.87 -5.55 9.71
CA ASP A 83 3.41 -5.59 9.89
C ASP A 83 2.68 -5.94 8.57
N PRO A 84 2.04 -7.12 8.46
CA PRO A 84 1.31 -7.51 7.25
C PRO A 84 0.18 -6.55 6.89
N MET A 85 -0.42 -5.84 7.86
CA MET A 85 -1.47 -4.86 7.60
C MET A 85 -0.98 -3.71 6.73
N ARG A 86 0.28 -3.27 6.94
CA ARG A 86 0.89 -2.20 6.14
C ARG A 86 1.19 -2.66 4.72
N ARG A 87 1.76 -3.86 4.57
CA ARG A 87 2.06 -4.46 3.26
C ARG A 87 0.77 -4.69 2.46
N LEU A 88 -0.28 -5.18 3.12
CA LEU A 88 -1.60 -5.38 2.52
C LEU A 88 -2.27 -4.05 2.14
N ALA A 89 -2.16 -3.01 2.97
CA ALA A 89 -2.65 -1.67 2.64
C ALA A 89 -1.90 -1.07 1.43
N VAL A 90 -0.59 -1.29 1.31
CA VAL A 90 0.16 -0.90 0.11
C VAL A 90 -0.36 -1.64 -1.12
N ALA A 91 -0.54 -2.95 -1.03
CA ALA A 91 -1.07 -3.75 -2.13
C ALA A 91 -2.44 -3.22 -2.62
N HIS A 92 -3.38 -3.01 -1.70
CA HIS A 92 -4.68 -2.41 -2.03
C HIS A 92 -4.56 -0.99 -2.60
N SER A 93 -3.62 -0.18 -2.11
CA SER A 93 -3.45 1.18 -2.62
C SER A 93 -3.02 1.17 -4.08
N LEU A 94 -2.17 0.23 -4.50
CA LEU A 94 -1.60 0.17 -5.84
C LEU A 94 -2.61 -0.19 -6.95
N GLU A 95 -3.80 -0.69 -6.59
CA GLU A 95 -4.94 -0.78 -7.52
C GLU A 95 -5.44 0.59 -8.00
N TRP A 96 -5.09 1.67 -7.30
CA TRP A 96 -5.49 3.03 -7.66
C TRP A 96 -4.46 3.70 -8.55
N GLN A 97 -4.93 4.61 -9.40
CA GLN A 97 -4.06 5.38 -10.30
C GLN A 97 -3.47 6.60 -9.59
N PHE A 98 -2.18 6.53 -9.28
CA PHE A 98 -1.36 7.67 -8.87
C PHE A 98 0.06 7.52 -9.40
N LYS A 99 0.78 8.64 -9.49
CA LYS A 99 2.18 8.67 -9.91
C LYS A 99 3.05 8.21 -8.75
N LEU A 100 3.72 7.09 -8.92
CA LEU A 100 4.69 6.55 -7.97
C LEU A 100 5.97 6.22 -8.74
N ILE A 101 7.12 6.60 -8.19
CA ILE A 101 8.41 6.27 -8.82
C ILE A 101 8.74 4.85 -8.39
N GLY A 102 8.94 3.95 -9.36
CA GLY A 102 9.32 2.56 -9.08
C GLY A 102 8.18 1.69 -8.54
N ASP A 103 6.93 1.95 -8.94
CA ASP A 103 5.79 1.08 -8.61
C ASP A 103 6.00 -0.39 -9.02
N GLY A 104 6.63 -0.64 -10.18
CA GLY A 104 7.01 -1.98 -10.62
C GLY A 104 7.91 -2.71 -9.62
N VAL A 105 8.83 -2.01 -8.95
CA VAL A 105 9.73 -2.60 -7.94
C VAL A 105 8.96 -2.96 -6.67
N VAL A 106 8.05 -2.09 -6.22
CA VAL A 106 7.19 -2.37 -5.06
C VAL A 106 6.28 -3.57 -5.35
N ILE A 107 5.72 -3.65 -6.56
CA ILE A 107 4.89 -4.78 -7.00
C ILE A 107 5.72 -6.06 -7.06
N ASP A 108 6.91 -6.03 -7.65
CA ASP A 108 7.77 -7.21 -7.74
C ASP A 108 8.22 -7.73 -6.37
N HIS A 109 8.48 -6.80 -5.44
CA HIS A 109 8.78 -7.13 -4.05
C HIS A 109 7.60 -7.80 -3.34
N LEU A 110 6.42 -7.17 -3.35
CA LEU A 110 5.24 -7.70 -2.64
C LEU A 110 4.63 -8.92 -3.34
N ALA A 111 4.92 -9.16 -4.61
CA ALA A 111 4.59 -10.42 -5.29
C ALA A 111 5.34 -11.63 -4.71
N GLN A 112 6.34 -11.40 -3.86
CA GLN A 112 7.11 -12.42 -3.15
C GLN A 112 6.83 -12.40 -1.63
N ASP A 113 5.80 -11.66 -1.19
CA ASP A 113 5.46 -11.56 0.22
C ASP A 113 5.18 -12.94 0.83
N PRO A 114 5.66 -13.24 2.05
CA PRO A 114 5.34 -14.51 2.70
C PRO A 114 3.84 -14.72 2.93
N ASP A 115 3.07 -13.65 3.09
CA ASP A 115 1.63 -13.70 3.31
C ASP A 115 0.87 -13.86 1.97
N PRO A 116 0.13 -14.97 1.75
CA PRO A 116 -0.65 -15.17 0.53
C PRO A 116 -1.72 -14.09 0.33
N LEU A 117 -2.26 -13.49 1.39
CA LEU A 117 -3.25 -12.41 1.26
C LEU A 117 -2.64 -11.17 0.59
N VAL A 118 -1.39 -10.82 0.94
CA VAL A 118 -0.68 -9.73 0.28
C VAL A 118 -0.45 -10.07 -1.19
N ARG A 119 -0.03 -11.30 -1.50
CA ARG A 119 0.19 -11.74 -2.89
C ARG A 119 -1.09 -11.73 -3.73
N ILE A 120 -2.25 -12.07 -3.14
CA ILE A 120 -3.57 -11.97 -3.79
C ILE A 120 -3.86 -10.51 -4.21
N GLU A 121 -3.70 -9.55 -3.29
CA GLU A 121 -3.98 -8.15 -3.57
C GLU A 121 -2.97 -7.56 -4.57
N ILE A 122 -1.72 -7.99 -4.52
CA ILE A 122 -0.72 -7.60 -5.53
C ILE A 122 -1.04 -8.16 -6.90
N ALA A 123 -1.60 -9.36 -7.02
CA ALA A 123 -2.04 -9.87 -8.31
C ALA A 123 -3.10 -8.96 -8.95
N ARG A 124 -4.03 -8.40 -8.16
CA ARG A 124 -5.01 -7.40 -8.62
C ARG A 124 -4.33 -6.10 -9.03
N ALA A 125 -3.47 -5.56 -8.17
CA ALA A 125 -2.77 -4.30 -8.42
C ALA A 125 -1.87 -4.37 -9.67
N ALA A 126 -1.08 -5.44 -9.80
CA ALA A 126 -0.21 -5.67 -10.95
C ALA A 126 -1.01 -5.71 -12.26
N TRP A 127 -2.21 -6.31 -12.24
CA TRP A 127 -3.06 -6.29 -13.41
C TRP A 127 -3.53 -4.89 -13.78
N VAL A 128 -4.04 -4.12 -12.82
CA VAL A 128 -4.49 -2.73 -13.07
C VAL A 128 -3.33 -1.88 -13.60
N ARG A 129 -2.10 -2.14 -13.16
CA ARG A 129 -0.91 -1.36 -13.53
C ARG A 129 -0.13 -1.87 -14.75
N ARG A 130 -0.53 -2.98 -15.38
CA ARG A 130 0.22 -3.60 -16.51
C ARG A 130 0.53 -2.69 -17.70
N GLY A 131 -0.26 -1.63 -17.89
CA GLY A 131 -0.06 -0.64 -18.96
C GLY A 131 0.85 0.54 -18.61
N VAL A 132 1.23 0.68 -17.33
CA VAL A 132 1.97 1.84 -16.82
C VAL A 132 3.25 1.48 -16.07
N ALA A 133 3.36 0.25 -15.58
CA ALA A 133 4.50 -0.24 -14.81
C ALA A 133 5.09 -1.53 -15.40
N ASP A 134 6.39 -1.75 -15.21
CA ASP A 134 7.02 -3.02 -15.56
C ASP A 134 6.70 -4.08 -14.51
N VAL A 135 5.56 -4.76 -14.70
CA VAL A 135 4.97 -5.74 -13.75
C VAL A 135 4.84 -7.13 -14.35
N TYR A 136 5.34 -7.35 -15.57
CA TYR A 136 5.18 -8.62 -16.27
C TYR A 136 5.90 -9.77 -15.54
N GLY A 137 7.09 -9.51 -15.00
CA GLY A 137 7.82 -10.48 -14.17
C GLY A 137 7.04 -10.87 -12.91
N ALA A 138 6.43 -9.89 -12.25
CA ALA A 138 5.60 -10.13 -11.07
C ALA A 138 4.33 -10.92 -11.40
N LEU A 139 3.61 -10.56 -12.47
CA LEU A 139 2.42 -11.29 -12.91
C LEU A 139 2.72 -12.74 -13.31
N ALA A 140 3.80 -12.97 -14.07
CA ALA A 140 4.23 -14.32 -14.45
C ALA A 140 4.48 -15.18 -13.21
N ARG A 141 5.15 -14.63 -12.19
CA ARG A 141 5.39 -15.31 -10.91
C ARG A 141 4.10 -15.65 -10.18
N LEU A 142 3.14 -14.71 -10.11
CA LEU A 142 1.88 -14.89 -9.39
C LEU A 142 0.94 -15.90 -10.07
N ILE A 143 1.03 -16.06 -11.39
CA ILE A 143 0.31 -17.12 -12.12
C ILE A 143 0.82 -18.52 -11.73
N GLU A 144 2.09 -18.63 -11.38
CA GLU A 144 2.75 -19.86 -10.93
C GLU A 144 2.85 -19.99 -9.40
N ASP A 145 2.14 -19.13 -8.65
CA ASP A 145 2.22 -19.08 -7.17
C ASP A 145 1.89 -20.45 -6.55
N PRO A 146 2.57 -20.90 -5.48
CA PRO A 146 2.23 -22.13 -4.80
C PRO A 146 0.79 -22.13 -4.23
N ASP A 147 0.28 -20.96 -3.84
CA ASP A 147 -1.06 -20.82 -3.30
C ASP A 147 -2.13 -20.81 -4.42
N PRO A 148 -3.12 -21.72 -4.38
CA PRO A 148 -4.15 -21.83 -5.42
C PRO A 148 -5.04 -20.58 -5.54
N ASP A 149 -5.27 -19.85 -4.45
CA ASP A 149 -6.11 -18.66 -4.44
C ASP A 149 -5.38 -17.48 -5.09
N VAL A 150 -4.06 -17.35 -4.83
CA VAL A 150 -3.21 -16.38 -5.55
C VAL A 150 -3.24 -16.64 -7.06
N ARG A 151 -3.03 -17.90 -7.49
CA ARG A 151 -3.10 -18.25 -8.92
C ARG A 151 -4.45 -17.92 -9.54
N ALA A 152 -5.54 -18.26 -8.83
CA ALA A 152 -6.89 -18.02 -9.32
C ALA A 152 -7.16 -16.52 -9.56
N VAL A 153 -6.66 -15.65 -8.67
CA VAL A 153 -6.79 -14.19 -8.83
C VAL A 153 -5.87 -13.68 -9.94
N ALA A 154 -4.62 -14.12 -10.00
CA ALA A 154 -3.67 -13.72 -11.04
C ALA A 154 -4.16 -14.06 -12.46
N LEU A 155 -4.77 -15.24 -12.63
CA LEU A 155 -5.36 -15.68 -13.90
C LEU A 155 -6.65 -14.93 -14.26
N ARG A 156 -7.51 -14.64 -13.28
CA ARG A 156 -8.80 -13.93 -13.50
C ARG A 156 -8.67 -12.44 -13.67
N ALA A 157 -7.56 -11.87 -13.23
CA ALA A 157 -7.28 -10.48 -13.53
C ALA A 157 -7.21 -10.33 -15.06
N GLY A 158 -6.67 -11.32 -15.78
CA GLY A 158 -6.62 -11.54 -17.24
C GLY A 158 -7.83 -11.17 -18.10
#